data_AF-A0A969M713-F1
#
_entry.id   AF-A0A969M713-F1
#
_cell.length_a   1.000
_cell.length_b   1.000
_cell.length_c   1.000
_cell.angle_alpha   90.00
_cell.angle_beta   90.00
_cell.angle_gamma   90.00
#
_symmetry.space_group_name_H-M   'P 1'
#
loop_
_entity.id
_entity.type
_entity.pdbx_description
1 polymer ?
#
loop_
_entity_poly.entity_id
_entity_poly.type
_entity_poly.pdbx_seq_one_letter_code
_entity_poly.pdbx_strand_id
1 'polypeptide(L)'
;MHPRLRVRHERWPLARPFTIARGSKTAADVVVVEVEAAGHLGRGEAVPYAHYGETIDSVVAGIEATATAVAAGLDRWSLQTTL
;
A
#
# COMPACT_ATOMS: atom_id res chain seq x y z
N MET A 1 -5.29 -1.36 23.50
CA MET A 1 -6.00 -1.25 22.21
C MET A 1 -5.12 -1.88 21.15
N HIS A 2 -5.68 -2.73 20.28
CA HIS A 2 -4.91 -3.40 19.22
C HIS A 2 -4.68 -2.43 18.04
N PRO A 3 -3.52 -2.51 17.36
CA PRO A 3 -3.30 -1.73 16.14
C PRO A 3 -4.38 -1.99 15.09
N ARG A 4 -4.82 -0.94 14.39
CA ARG A 4 -5.80 -1.04 13.29
C ARG A 4 -5.13 -0.70 11.97
N LEU A 5 -5.22 -1.62 11.01
CA LEU A 5 -4.78 -1.44 9.64
C LEU A 5 -5.93 -0.91 8.76
N ARG A 6 -5.65 0.07 7.91
CA ARG A 6 -6.55 0.54 6.84
C ARG A 6 -5.77 0.60 5.54
N VAL A 7 -6.37 0.16 4.45
CA VAL A 7 -5.78 0.16 3.11
C VAL A 7 -6.77 0.84 2.17
N ARG A 8 -6.28 1.72 1.31
CA ARG A 8 -7.11 2.38 0.29
C ARG A 8 -6.34 2.61 -1.00
N HIS A 9 -7.03 2.44 -2.11
CA HIS A 9 -6.56 2.91 -3.42
C HIS A 9 -6.90 4.38 -3.56
N GLU A 10 -5.92 5.18 -3.92
CA GLU A 10 -6.11 6.57 -4.32
C GLU A 10 -5.58 6.78 -5.74
N ARG A 11 -6.27 7.61 -6.51
CA ARG A 11 -5.87 7.97 -7.87
C ARG A 11 -5.70 9.47 -7.98
N TRP A 12 -4.47 9.88 -8.29
CA TRP A 12 -4.07 11.28 -8.33
C TRP A 12 -3.73 11.70 -9.76
N PRO A 13 -4.35 12.74 -10.33
CA PRO A 13 -4.01 13.21 -11.67
C PRO A 13 -2.57 13.74 -11.70
N LEU A 14 -1.83 13.43 -12.76
CA LEU A 14 -0.52 14.02 -12.99
C LEU A 14 -0.68 15.43 -13.57
N ALA A 15 0.22 16.35 -13.21
CA ALA A 15 0.23 17.71 -13.76
C ALA A 15 0.35 17.75 -15.29
N ARG A 16 0.93 16.70 -15.89
CA ARG A 16 1.00 16.45 -17.33
C ARG A 16 1.18 14.94 -17.58
N PRO A 17 0.81 14.42 -18.76
CA PRO A 17 1.06 13.03 -19.09
C PRO A 17 2.55 12.66 -18.95
N PHE A 18 2.84 11.54 -18.28
CA PHE A 18 4.19 10.99 -18.15
C PHE A 18 4.34 9.82 -19.11
N THR A 19 5.29 9.91 -20.05
CA THR A 19 5.47 8.92 -21.12
C THR A 19 6.87 8.34 -21.09
N ILE A 20 6.95 7.01 -21.18
CA ILE A 20 8.18 6.24 -21.41
C ILE A 20 7.96 5.31 -22.61
N ALA A 21 8.99 4.61 -23.08
CA ALA A 21 8.90 3.69 -24.22
C ALA A 21 7.78 2.62 -24.08
N ARG A 22 7.37 2.29 -22.85
CA ARG A 22 6.32 1.31 -22.54
C ARG A 22 4.90 1.89 -22.45
N GLY A 23 4.72 3.19 -22.64
CA GLY A 23 3.40 3.85 -22.64
C GLY A 23 3.35 5.15 -21.85
N SER A 24 2.13 5.69 -21.75
CA SER A 24 1.84 6.97 -21.10
C SER A 24 0.90 6.79 -19.92
N LYS A 25 1.15 7.47 -18.82
CA LYS A 25 0.25 7.60 -17.67
C LYS A 25 -0.24 9.04 -17.53
N THR A 26 -1.50 9.19 -17.16
CA THR A 26 -2.13 10.49 -16.85
C THR A 26 -2.47 10.66 -15.37
N ALA A 27 -2.38 9.58 -14.59
CA ALA A 27 -2.60 9.55 -13.16
C ALA A 27 -1.60 8.61 -12.48
N ALA A 28 -1.35 8.85 -11.20
CA ALA A 28 -0.70 7.90 -10.29
C ALA A 28 -1.78 7.16 -9.51
N ASP A 29 -1.82 5.84 -9.67
CA ASP A 29 -2.62 4.93 -8.86
C ASP A 29 -1.75 4.41 -7.73
N VAL A 30 -2.12 4.73 -6.49
CA VAL A 30 -1.34 4.43 -5.28
C VAL A 30 -2.19 3.66 -4.29
N VAL A 31 -1.54 2.79 -3.52
CA VAL A 31 -2.15 2.14 -2.35
C VAL A 31 -1.59 2.83 -1.12
N VAL A 32 -2.48 3.47 -0.36
CA VAL A 32 -2.16 4.12 0.92
C VAL A 32 -2.53 3.18 2.06
N VAL A 33 -1.60 3.04 2.99
CA VAL A 33 -1.76 2.23 4.20
C VAL A 33 -1.69 3.13 5.42
N GLU A 34 -2.60 2.92 6.37
CA GLU A 34 -2.61 3.58 7.67
C GLU A 34 -2.63 2.54 8.78
N VAL A 35 -1.75 2.71 9.78
CA VAL A 35 -1.72 1.90 11.01
C VAL A 35 -1.91 2.81 12.20
N GLU A 36 -2.98 2.57 12.96
CA GLU A 36 -3.32 3.36 14.15
C GLU A 36 -3.13 2.52 15.42
N ALA A 37 -2.31 3.00 16.36
CA ALA A 37 -2.07 2.32 17.63
C ALA A 37 -1.79 3.33 18.74
N ALA A 38 -2.44 3.17 19.90
CA ALA A 38 -2.24 4.02 21.07
C ALA A 38 -2.31 5.53 20.77
N GLY A 39 -3.25 5.96 19.91
CA GLY A 39 -3.42 7.36 19.51
C GLY A 39 -2.41 7.88 18.49
N HIS A 40 -1.48 7.05 18.02
CA HIS A 40 -0.53 7.38 16.96
C HIS A 40 -1.02 6.82 15.63
N LEU A 41 -0.78 7.56 14.55
CA LEU A 41 -1.11 7.16 13.18
C LEU A 41 0.16 7.15 12.33
N GLY A 42 0.54 5.97 11.83
CA GLY A 42 1.56 5.81 10.80
C GLY A 42 0.91 5.71 9.43
N ARG A 43 1.54 6.31 8.39
CA ARG A 43 1.10 6.23 7.00
C ARG A 43 2.23 5.73 6.10
N GLY A 44 1.90 4.84 5.18
CA GLY A 44 2.77 4.37 4.09
C GLY A 44 2.05 4.44 2.74
N GLU A 45 2.83 4.38 1.66
CA GLU A 45 2.30 4.40 0.29
C GLU A 45 3.13 3.49 -0.61
N ALA A 46 2.46 2.82 -1.56
CA ALA A 46 3.09 2.04 -2.62
C ALA A 46 2.43 2.36 -3.98
N VAL A 47 3.18 2.21 -5.06
CA VAL A 47 2.69 2.33 -6.45
C VAL A 47 2.75 0.94 -7.09
N PRO A 48 1.62 0.21 -7.21
CA PRO A 48 1.62 -1.09 -7.85
C PRO A 48 2.11 -1.01 -9.30
N TYR A 49 3.05 -1.89 -9.64
CA TYR A 49 3.78 -1.82 -10.89
C TYR A 49 3.53 -3.05 -11.77
N ALA A 50 2.65 -2.88 -12.76
CA ALA A 50 2.25 -3.93 -13.70
C ALA A 50 3.43 -4.63 -14.42
N HIS A 51 4.57 -3.96 -14.58
CA HIS A 51 5.77 -4.58 -15.14
C HIS A 51 6.28 -5.76 -14.31
N TYR A 52 6.06 -5.75 -13.00
CA TYR A 52 6.39 -6.84 -12.08
C TYR A 52 5.19 -7.76 -11.78
N GLY A 53 4.11 -7.64 -12.56
CA GLY A 53 2.90 -8.47 -12.38
C GLY A 53 1.98 -8.00 -11.26
N GLU A 54 2.23 -6.82 -10.68
CA GLU A 54 1.38 -6.26 -9.62
C GLU A 54 0.14 -5.57 -10.21
N THR A 55 -0.99 -5.73 -9.52
CA THR A 55 -2.21 -4.94 -9.71
C THR A 55 -2.55 -4.20 -8.41
N ILE A 56 -3.44 -3.20 -8.49
CA ILE A 56 -3.96 -2.53 -7.29
C ILE A 56 -4.58 -3.56 -6.35
N ASP A 57 -5.46 -4.41 -6.89
CA ASP A 57 -6.16 -5.44 -6.13
C ASP A 57 -5.20 -6.45 -5.50
N SER A 58 -4.15 -6.90 -6.22
CA SER A 58 -3.19 -7.86 -5.67
C SER A 58 -2.40 -7.26 -4.52
N VAL A 59 -2.00 -6.00 -4.63
CA VAL A 59 -1.24 -5.30 -3.57
C VAL A 59 -2.12 -4.99 -2.38
N VAL A 60 -3.36 -4.54 -2.59
CA VAL A 60 -4.35 -4.33 -1.52
C VAL A 60 -4.59 -5.64 -0.77
N ALA A 61 -4.88 -6.73 -1.48
CA ALA A 61 -5.10 -8.04 -0.87
C ALA A 61 -3.88 -8.55 -0.09
N GLY A 62 -2.66 -8.36 -0.63
CA GLY A 62 -1.43 -8.72 0.06
C GLY A 62 -1.21 -7.96 1.36
N ILE A 63 -1.53 -6.66 1.38
CA ILE A 63 -1.44 -5.84 2.60
C ILE A 63 -2.54 -6.23 3.59
N GLU A 64 -3.78 -6.39 3.14
CA GLU A 64 -4.92 -6.78 3.99
C GLU A 64 -4.71 -8.16 4.65
N ALA A 65 -4.03 -9.09 3.99
CA ALA A 65 -3.66 -10.38 4.57
C ALA A 65 -2.79 -10.24 5.84
N THR A 66 -2.09 -9.12 6.03
CA THR A 66 -1.30 -8.85 7.23
C THR A 66 -2.12 -8.27 8.40
N ALA A 67 -3.40 -7.92 8.19
CA ALA A 67 -4.21 -7.20 9.17
C ALA A 67 -4.28 -7.89 10.54
N THR A 68 -4.44 -9.22 10.56
CA THR A 68 -4.47 -10.01 11.80
C THR A 68 -3.12 -9.99 12.52
N ALA A 69 -2.02 -10.11 11.79
CA ALA A 69 -0.67 -10.03 12.37
C ALA A 69 -0.39 -8.63 12.93
N VAL A 70 -0.78 -7.58 12.21
CA VAL A 70 -0.69 -6.18 12.69
C VAL A 70 -1.50 -5.97 13.96
N ALA A 71 -2.74 -6.47 14.01
CA ALA A 71 -3.56 -6.41 15.22
C ALA A 71 -2.95 -7.18 16.40
N ALA A 72 -2.18 -8.24 16.12
CA ALA A 72 -1.43 -9.01 17.12
C ALA A 72 -0.08 -8.37 17.53
N GLY A 73 0.28 -7.21 16.97
CA GLY A 73 1.50 -6.48 17.32
C GLY A 73 2.71 -6.80 16.45
N LEU A 74 2.49 -7.16 15.17
CA LEU A 74 3.57 -7.31 14.19
C LEU A 74 4.53 -6.11 14.21
N ASP A 75 5.80 -6.39 14.51
CA ASP A 75 6.84 -5.37 14.47
C ASP A 75 7.51 -5.29 13.09
N ARG A 76 8.31 -4.23 12.90
CA ARG A 76 8.99 -3.96 11.62
C ARG A 76 9.97 -5.04 11.18
N TRP A 77 10.51 -5.81 12.12
CA TRP A 77 11.52 -6.83 11.84
C TRP A 77 10.83 -8.11 11.39
N SER A 78 9.81 -8.52 12.14
CA SER A 78 8.96 -9.68 11.85
C SER A 78 8.22 -9.52 10.52
N LEU A 79 7.87 -8.28 10.12
CA LEU A 79 7.27 -7.99 8.82
C LEU A 79 8.13 -8.51 7.64
N GLN A 80 9.47 -8.46 7.75
CA GLN A 80 10.37 -8.85 6.66
C GLN A 80 10.28 -10.33 6.27
N THR A 81 9.68 -11.16 7.11
CA THR A 81 9.55 -12.61 6.92
C THR A 81 8.10 -13.10 6.91
N THR A 82 7.12 -12.19 6.88
CA THR A 82 5.68 -12.51 7.01
C THR A 82 5.01 -12.82 5.66
N LEU A 83 5.64 -12.43 4.55
CA LEU A 83 5.16 -12.56 3.17
C LEU A 83 6.22 -13.27 2.32
#